data_AF-A0A8T6X4V4-F1
#
_entry.id   AF-A0A8T6X4V4-F1
#
_cell.length_a   1.000
_cell.length_b   1.000
_cell.length_c   1.000
_cell.angle_alpha   90.00
_cell.angle_beta   90.00
_cell.angle_gamma   90.00
#
_symmetry.space_group_name_H-M   'P 1'
#
loop_
_entity.id
_entity.type
_entity.pdbx_description
1 polymer ?
#
loop_
_entity_poly.entity_id
_entity_poly.type
_entity_poly.pdbx_seq_one_letter_code
_entity_poly.pdbx_strand_id
1 'polypeptide(L)' 'PAGEPGTDIAGRLERAVREAGVNVLTDTDLVSVDGYVGAFSYALRDGKGEPVEGVTSVIVLAVGTETYEPEVGEFGWGAT' A
#
# COMPACT_ATOMS: atom_id res chain seq x y z
N PRO A 1 14.40 -8.78 17.36
CA PRO A 1 13.94 -9.64 16.23
C PRO A 1 14.76 -10.93 16.16
N ALA A 2 14.12 -12.10 16.14
CA ALA A 2 14.78 -13.41 16.23
C ALA A 2 15.48 -13.86 14.92
N GLY A 3 15.88 -12.93 14.05
CA GLY A 3 16.52 -13.24 12.77
C GLY A 3 15.59 -13.84 11.71
N GLU A 4 14.27 -13.87 11.95
CA GLU A 4 13.28 -14.33 10.97
C GLU A 4 13.28 -13.39 9.74
N PRO A 5 13.31 -13.91 8.50
CA PRO A 5 13.18 -13.12 7.29
C PRO A 5 11.88 -12.31 7.28
N GLY A 6 11.94 -11.05 6.87
CA GLY A 6 10.75 -10.18 6.83
C GLY A 6 9.65 -10.72 5.92
N THR A 7 10.02 -11.43 4.85
CA THR A 7 9.09 -12.12 3.94
C THR A 7 8.24 -13.18 4.65
N ASP A 8 8.83 -13.91 5.59
CA ASP A 8 8.15 -15.00 6.29
C ASP A 8 7.15 -14.44 7.30
N ILE A 9 7.54 -13.34 7.98
CA ILE A 9 6.66 -12.58 8.86
C ILE A 9 5.47 -12.03 8.07
N ALA A 10 5.73 -11.37 6.94
CA ALA A 10 4.69 -10.77 6.10
C ALA A 10 3.70 -11.83 5.58
N GLY A 11 4.20 -12.96 5.06
CA GLY A 11 3.35 -14.05 4.57
C GLY A 11 2.49 -14.68 5.67
N ARG A 12 3.02 -14.81 6.90
CA ARG A 12 2.24 -15.28 8.05
C ARG A 12 1.11 -14.32 8.40
N LEU A 13 1.38 -13.02 8.42
CA LEU A 13 0.39 -12.00 8.76
C LEU A 13 -0.70 -11.89 7.68
N GLU A 14 -0.32 -11.91 6.40
CA GLU A 14 -1.27 -11.90 5.28
C GLU A 14 -2.26 -13.07 5.39
N ARG A 15 -1.74 -14.28 5.65
CA ARG A 15 -2.56 -15.48 5.81
C ARG A 15 -3.55 -15.36 6.96
N ALA A 16 -3.11 -14.86 8.11
CA ALA A 16 -3.97 -14.69 9.28
C ALA A 16 -5.14 -13.73 8.99
N VAL A 17 -4.90 -12.67 8.22
CA VAL A 17 -5.94 -11.71 7.81
C VAL A 17 -6.95 -12.35 6.84
N ARG A 18 -6.47 -13.16 5.88
CA ARG A 18 -7.35 -13.93 4.99
C ARG A 18 -8.20 -14.96 5.74
N GLU A 19 -7.60 -15.68 6.68
CA GLU A 19 -8.28 -16.68 7.52
C GLU A 19 -9.37 -16.03 8.39
N ALA A 20 -9.22 -14.75 8.75
CA ALA A 20 -10.24 -13.96 9.41
C ALA A 20 -11.41 -13.52 8.49
N GLY A 21 -11.39 -13.91 7.20
CA GLY A 21 -12.44 -13.58 6.23
C GLY A 21 -12.31 -12.20 5.60
N VAL A 22 -11.18 -11.51 5.78
CA VAL A 22 -10.93 -10.21 5.15
C VAL A 22 -10.51 -10.41 3.70
N ASN A 23 -11.10 -9.63 2.78
CA ASN A 23 -10.64 -9.62 1.40
C ASN A 23 -9.30 -8.87 1.30
N VAL A 24 -8.24 -9.59 0.99
CA VAL A 24 -6.89 -9.03 0.83
C VAL A 24 -6.53 -9.00 -0.65
N LEU A 25 -6.38 -7.79 -1.18
CA LEU A 25 -5.93 -7.53 -2.55
C LEU A 25 -4.41 -7.27 -2.52
N THR A 26 -3.62 -8.30 -2.75
CA THR A 26 -2.17 -8.19 -2.93
C THR A 26 -1.88 -7.81 -4.38
N ASP A 27 -0.71 -7.22 -4.65
CA ASP A 27 -0.34 -6.77 -5.99
C ASP A 27 -1.41 -5.84 -6.56
N THR A 28 -1.75 -4.80 -5.78
CA THR A 28 -2.80 -3.84 -6.10
C THR A 28 -2.42 -2.49 -5.52
N ASP A 29 -2.47 -1.46 -6.36
CA ASP A 29 -2.18 -0.09 -5.96
C ASP A 29 -3.46 0.70 -5.78
N LEU A 30 -3.51 1.56 -4.77
CA LEU A 30 -4.50 2.62 -4.66
C LEU A 30 -4.07 3.79 -5.57
N VAL A 31 -4.85 4.08 -6.60
CA VAL A 31 -4.54 5.12 -7.60
C VAL A 31 -5.12 6.46 -7.17
N SER A 32 -6.39 6.47 -6.76
CA SER A 32 -7.03 7.68 -6.27
C SER A 32 -8.11 7.39 -5.23
N VAL A 33 -8.34 8.39 -4.39
CA VAL A 33 -9.49 8.47 -3.48
C VAL A 33 -10.08 9.87 -3.64
N ASP A 34 -11.37 9.92 -3.89
CA ASP A 34 -12.13 11.15 -4.08
C ASP A 34 -13.39 11.11 -3.20
N GLY A 35 -13.96 12.29 -2.91
CA GLY A 35 -15.20 12.41 -2.14
C GLY A 35 -15.00 12.80 -0.68
N TYR A 36 -15.92 12.37 0.18
CA TYR A 36 -16.00 12.78 1.59
C TYR A 36 -16.52 11.65 2.48
N VAL A 37 -16.39 11.80 3.80
CA VAL A 37 -16.84 10.81 4.79
C VAL A 37 -18.32 10.46 4.56
N GLY A 38 -18.59 9.17 4.34
CA GLY A 38 -19.92 8.66 3.98
C GLY A 38 -20.09 8.32 2.49
N ALA A 39 -19.28 8.92 1.62
CA ALA A 39 -19.33 8.73 0.16
C ALA A 39 -17.97 8.97 -0.50
N PHE A 40 -17.03 8.05 -0.28
CA PHE A 40 -15.77 8.00 -1.03
C PHE A 40 -15.92 7.14 -2.27
N SER A 41 -15.33 7.59 -3.37
CA SER A 41 -15.01 6.75 -4.52
C SER A 41 -13.51 6.46 -4.53
N TYR A 42 -13.15 5.27 -4.95
CA TYR A 42 -11.75 4.86 -5.08
C TYR A 42 -11.50 4.20 -6.42
N ALA A 43 -10.29 4.37 -6.94
CA ALA A 43 -9.75 3.65 -8.07
C ALA A 43 -8.52 2.86 -7.62
N LEU A 44 -8.52 1.56 -7.87
CA LEU A 44 -7.39 0.67 -7.69
C LEU A 44 -6.84 0.25 -9.06
N ARG A 45 -5.59 -0.18 -9.08
CA ARG A 45 -4.98 -0.87 -10.21
C ARG A 45 -4.47 -2.22 -9.76
N ASP A 46 -4.96 -3.30 -10.36
CA ASP A 46 -4.50 -4.65 -10.02
C ASP A 46 -3.12 -4.96 -10.64
N GLY A 47 -2.56 -6.12 -10.31
CA GLY A 47 -1.27 -6.60 -10.82
C GLY A 47 -1.19 -6.80 -12.33
N LYS A 48 -2.34 -6.78 -13.03
CA LYS A 48 -2.41 -6.83 -14.50
C LYS A 48 -2.52 -5.45 -15.12
N GLY A 49 -2.63 -4.40 -14.30
CA GLY A 49 -2.83 -3.03 -14.73
C GLY A 49 -4.30 -2.67 -14.97
N GLU A 50 -5.24 -3.56 -14.65
CA GLU A 50 -6.66 -3.32 -14.88
C GLU A 50 -7.24 -2.43 -13.77
N PRO A 51 -8.08 -1.43 -14.14
CA PRO A 51 -8.71 -0.55 -13.16
C PRO A 51 -9.84 -1.28 -12.41
N VAL A 52 -9.88 -1.09 -11.10
CA VAL A 52 -10.98 -1.54 -10.23
C VAL A 52 -11.52 -0.34 -9.48
N GLU A 53 -12.78 0.02 -9.76
CA GLU A 53 -13.43 1.17 -9.14
C GLU A 53 -14.51 0.73 -8.14
N GLY A 54 -14.71 1.55 -7.11
CA GLY A 54 -15.77 1.30 -6.14
C GLY A 54 -16.09 2.49 -5.27
N VAL A 55 -17.09 2.29 -4.40
CA VAL A 55 -17.53 3.27 -3.41
C VAL A 55 -17.51 2.68 -2.02
N THR A 56 -17.17 3.50 -1.02
CA THR A 56 -17.17 3.13 0.39
C THR A 56 -17.48 4.35 1.27
N SER A 57 -18.01 4.12 2.46
CA SER A 57 -18.30 5.20 3.40
C SER A 57 -17.08 5.59 4.25
N VAL A 58 -16.12 4.67 4.43
CA VAL A 58 -14.96 4.86 5.30
C VAL A 58 -13.72 4.29 4.62
N ILE A 59 -12.61 5.01 4.74
CA ILE A 59 -11.27 4.61 4.30
C ILE A 59 -10.31 4.83 5.48
N VAL A 60 -9.44 3.86 5.71
CA VAL A 60 -8.31 3.98 6.64
C VAL A 60 -7.04 3.86 5.82
N LEU A 61 -6.21 4.91 5.81
CA LEU A 61 -4.94 4.93 5.09
C LEU A 61 -3.80 4.49 6.02
N ALA A 62 -3.11 3.42 5.63
CA ALA A 62 -1.96 2.86 6.35
C ALA A 62 -0.82 2.55 5.37
N VAL A 63 -0.38 3.58 4.62
CA VAL A 63 0.53 3.45 3.46
C VAL A 63 2.01 3.31 3.81
N GLY A 64 2.35 3.17 5.09
CA GLY A 64 3.74 3.01 5.53
C GLY A 64 4.58 4.27 5.30
N THR A 65 5.75 4.11 4.71
CA THR A 65 6.73 5.18 4.48
C THR A 65 7.30 5.11 3.07
N GLU A 66 7.62 6.25 2.49
CA GLU A 66 8.35 6.33 1.23
C GLU A 66 9.86 6.45 1.50
N THR A 67 10.66 5.85 0.62
CA THR A 67 12.11 6.05 0.66
C THR A 67 12.42 7.40 0.04
N TYR A 68 13.13 8.24 0.79
CA TYR A 68 13.59 9.52 0.29
C TYR A 68 14.84 9.33 -0.57
N GLU A 69 14.79 9.82 -1.81
CA GLU A 69 15.91 9.83 -2.76
C GLU A 69 16.37 11.29 -2.98
N PRO A 70 17.46 11.73 -2.33
CA PRO A 70 17.96 13.09 -2.48
C PRO A 70 18.48 13.36 -3.90
N GLU A 71 18.31 14.60 -4.36
CA GLU A 71 18.87 15.04 -5.64
C GLU A 71 20.40 15.07 -5.61
N VAL A 72 21.05 14.94 -6.77
CA VAL A 72 22.52 15.09 -6.86
C VAL A 72 22.92 16.51 -6.43
N GLY A 73 23.79 16.60 -5.43
CA GLY A 73 24.24 17.84 -4.78
C GLY A 73 23.45 18.19 -3.53
N GLU A 74 22.27 17.60 -3.31
CA GLU A 74 21.45 17.86 -2.13
C GLU A 74 22.16 17.33 -0.88
N PHE A 75 22.41 18.21 0.11
CA PHE A 75 23.23 17.89 1.29
C PHE A 75 24.62 17.27 0.98
N GLY A 76 25.17 17.50 -0.22
CA GLY A 76 26.41 16.87 -0.67
C GLY A 76 26.25 15.44 -1.19
N TRP A 77 25.02 14.94 -1.34
CA TRP A 77 24.71 13.64 -1.91
C TRP A 77 25.15 13.55 -3.38
N GLY A 78 26.01 12.59 -3.73
CA GLY A 78 26.46 12.42 -5.11
C GLY A 78 27.35 13.55 -5.66
N ALA A 79 27.75 14.52 -4.84
CA ALA A 79 28.72 15.54 -5.24
C ALA A 79 30.13 14.95 -5.17
N THR A 80 30.59 14.37 -6.28
CA THR A 80 32.00 14.03 -6.54
C THR A 80 32.73 15.17 -7.20
#